data_AF-A0A936ME02-F1
#
_entry.id   AF-A0A936ME02-F1
#
_cell.length_a   1.000
_cell.length_b   1.000
_cell.length_c   1.000
_cell.angle_alpha   90.00
_cell.angle_beta   90.00
_cell.angle_gamma   90.00
#
_symmetry.space_group_name_H-M   'P 1'
#
loop_
_entity.id
_entity.type
_entity.pdbx_description
1 polymer ?
#
loop_
_entity_poly.entity_id
_entity_poly.type
_entity_poly.pdbx_seq_one_letter_code
_entity_poly.pdbx_strand_id
1 'polypeptide(L)'
;MPTKTFTSGRIRRADYDPATRQLDLHWDNKTVLAYKPVPEEVFRRISSAPYPASYWEDRIADEYPKATPMKSEVGSAGPKTLGDLFGPGD
;
A
#
# COMPACT_ATOMS: atom_id res chain seq x y z
N MET A 1 -11.63 -7.30 9.42
CA MET A 1 -10.58 -6.40 8.89
C MET A 1 -10.41 -5.23 9.85
N PRO A 2 -9.50 -5.31 10.83
CA PRO A 2 -9.09 -4.14 11.61
C PRO A 2 -8.53 -3.05 10.68
N THR A 3 -9.07 -1.84 10.81
CA THR A 3 -8.64 -0.69 10.01
C THR A 3 -8.26 0.44 10.95
N LYS A 4 -7.23 1.19 10.59
CA LYS A 4 -6.70 2.30 11.37
C LYS A 4 -6.52 3.50 10.45
N THR A 5 -7.25 4.57 10.70
CA THR A 5 -7.06 5.84 9.97
C THR A 5 -6.03 6.67 10.72
N PHE A 6 -5.08 7.23 9.97
CA PHE A 6 -4.07 8.15 10.47
C PHE A 6 -4.38 9.54 9.92
N THR A 7 -4.49 10.51 10.83
CA THR A 7 -4.74 11.92 10.49
C THR A 7 -3.45 12.71 10.30
N SER A 8 -2.28 12.09 10.54
CA SER A 8 -0.97 12.75 10.54
C SER A 8 0.07 11.89 9.82
N GLY A 9 0.85 12.51 8.94
CA GLY A 9 1.89 11.86 8.13
C GLY A 9 1.49 11.58 6.67
N ARG A 10 2.37 10.90 5.94
CA ARG A 10 2.15 10.54 4.51
C ARG A 10 1.17 9.37 4.32
N ILE A 11 0.94 8.57 5.36
CA ILE A 11 -0.03 7.47 5.37
C ILE A 11 -1.34 8.01 5.94
N ARG A 12 -2.43 7.82 5.19
CA ARG A 12 -3.80 8.22 5.58
C ARG A 12 -4.55 7.11 6.29
N ARG A 13 -4.31 5.85 5.93
CA ARG A 13 -5.02 4.70 6.49
C ARG A 13 -4.21 3.42 6.36
N ALA A 14 -4.32 2.53 7.34
CA ALA A 14 -3.89 1.15 7.26
C ALA A 14 -5.11 0.22 7.39
N ASP A 15 -5.20 -0.76 6.51
CA ASP A 15 -6.15 -1.86 6.55
C ASP A 15 -5.36 -3.14 6.79
N TYR A 16 -5.72 -3.92 7.81
CA TYR A 16 -5.06 -5.18 8.11
C TYR A 16 -6.05 -6.32 8.04
N ASP A 17 -5.69 -7.36 7.29
CA ASP A 17 -6.44 -8.59 7.19
C ASP A 17 -5.69 -9.74 7.89
N PRO A 18 -6.17 -10.19 9.06
CA PRO A 18 -5.50 -11.26 9.82
C PRO A 18 -5.65 -12.64 9.19
N ALA A 19 -6.66 -12.86 8.34
CA ALA A 19 -6.89 -14.14 7.67
C ALA A 19 -5.85 -14.41 6.59
N THR A 20 -5.48 -13.36 5.84
CA THR A 20 -4.48 -13.42 4.76
C THR A 20 -3.12 -12.86 5.17
N ARG A 21 -3.00 -12.30 6.38
CA ARG A 21 -1.81 -11.57 6.88
C ARG A 21 -1.38 -10.49 5.90
N GLN A 22 -2.36 -9.76 5.39
CA GLN A 22 -2.15 -8.69 4.42
C GLN A 22 -2.31 -7.34 5.12
N LEU A 23 -1.37 -6.44 4.85
CA LEU A 23 -1.43 -5.05 5.30
C LEU A 23 -1.50 -4.14 4.08
N ASP A 24 -2.62 -3.43 3.92
CA ASP A 24 -2.81 -2.41 2.91
C ASP A 24 -2.65 -1.01 3.52
N LEU A 25 -1.71 -0.24 2.99
CA LEU A 25 -1.40 1.12 3.44
C LEU A 25 -1.83 2.12 2.37
N HIS A 26 -2.81 2.95 2.72
CA HIS A 26 -3.27 4.06 1.91
C HIS A 26 -2.40 5.28 2.19
N TRP A 27 -1.77 5.77 1.13
CA TRP A 27 -0.98 6.98 1.12
C TRP A 27 -1.83 8.19 0.78
N ASP A 28 -1.36 9.37 1.18
CA ASP A 28 -1.96 10.65 0.83
C ASP A 28 -1.99 10.89 -0.69
N ASN A 29 -0.99 10.38 -1.41
CA ASN A 29 -0.89 10.50 -2.87
C ASN A 29 -1.83 9.54 -3.64
N LYS A 30 -2.95 9.13 -3.00
CA LYS A 30 -3.92 8.13 -3.50
C LYS A 30 -3.33 6.74 -3.83
N THR A 31 -2.06 6.49 -3.52
CA THR A 31 -1.41 5.19 -3.72
C THR A 31 -1.78 4.24 -2.59
N VAL A 32 -1.96 2.96 -2.90
CA VAL A 32 -2.13 1.90 -1.90
C VAL A 32 -0.96 0.93 -2.03
N LEU A 33 -0.25 0.69 -0.94
CA LEU A 33 0.83 -0.29 -0.88
C LEU A 33 0.38 -1.48 -0.05
N ALA A 34 0.41 -2.68 -0.63
CA ALA A 34 0.16 -3.90 0.12
C ALA A 34 1.43 -4.64 0.47
N TYR A 35 1.37 -5.32 1.59
CA TYR A 35 2.45 -6.14 2.11
C TYR A 35 1.90 -7.48 2.54
N LYS A 36 2.60 -8.54 2.12
CA LYS A 36 2.28 -9.92 2.48
C LYS A 36 3.54 -10.80 2.38
N PRO A 37 3.79 -11.70 3.35
CA PRO A 37 3.05 -11.90 4.60
C PRO A 37 3.49 -10.93 5.70
N VAL A 38 2.57 -10.14 6.25
CA VAL A 38 2.84 -9.21 7.36
C VAL A 38 2.18 -9.69 8.67
N PRO A 39 2.95 -9.87 9.75
CA PRO A 39 2.41 -10.25 11.05
C PRO A 39 1.65 -9.09 11.70
N GLU A 40 0.71 -9.44 12.58
CA GLU A 40 -0.12 -8.46 13.31
C GLU A 40 0.71 -7.47 14.15
N GLU A 41 1.92 -7.87 14.54
CA GLU A 41 2.86 -7.02 15.29
C GLU A 41 3.22 -5.75 14.52
N VAL A 42 3.32 -5.84 13.20
CA VAL A 42 3.59 -4.69 12.34
C VAL A 42 2.40 -3.73 12.36
N PHE A 43 1.17 -4.23 12.23
CA PHE A 43 -0.04 -3.42 12.32
C PHE A 43 -0.18 -2.76 13.70
N ARG A 44 0.08 -3.51 14.78
CA ARG A 44 0.05 -2.98 16.15
C ARG A 44 1.10 -1.91 16.38
N ARG A 45 2.32 -2.10 15.87
CA ARG A 45 3.40 -1.13 15.98
C ARG A 45 3.11 0.14 15.17
N ILE A 46 2.73 0.04 13.90
CA ILE A 46 2.39 1.23 13.09
C ILE A 46 1.16 1.96 13.65
N SER A 47 0.20 1.22 14.22
CA SER A 47 -0.96 1.81 14.90
C SER A 47 -0.61 2.51 16.21
N SER A 48 0.50 2.16 16.86
CA SER A 48 0.96 2.78 18.12
C SER A 48 2.08 3.80 17.89
N ALA A 49 2.62 3.88 16.69
CA ALA A 49 3.72 4.77 16.35
C ALA A 49 3.20 6.22 16.18
N PRO A 50 3.89 7.23 16.75
CA PRO A 50 3.57 8.63 16.52
C PRO A 50 3.89 9.08 15.08
N TYR A 51 4.81 8.39 14.41
CA TYR A 51 5.21 8.64 13.02
C TYR A 51 5.04 7.37 12.17
N PRO A 52 3.86 7.12 11.60
CA PRO A 52 3.56 5.88 10.89
C PRO A 52 4.37 5.71 9.60
N ALA A 53 4.66 6.80 8.88
CA ALA A 53 5.43 6.77 7.63
C ALA A 53 6.88 6.33 7.84
N SER A 54 7.58 6.94 8.80
CA SER A 54 8.97 6.58 9.12
C SER A 54 9.09 5.16 9.67
N TYR A 55 8.14 4.73 10.51
CA TYR A 55 8.09 3.36 11.00
C TYR A 55 7.90 2.34 9.85
N TRP A 56 7.05 2.67 8.88
CA TRP A 56 6.84 1.83 7.70
C TRP A 56 8.12 1.70 6.86
N GLU A 57 8.88 2.76 6.63
CA GLU A 57 10.14 2.69 5.84
C GLU A 57 11.14 1.72 6.48
N ASP A 58 11.35 1.86 7.78
CA ASP A 58 12.37 1.12 8.53
C ASP A 58 11.97 -0.34 8.85
N ARG A 59 10.69 -0.61 9.08
CA ARG A 59 10.24 -1.91 9.62
C ARG A 59 9.37 -2.70 8.65
N ILE A 60 8.89 -2.08 7.58
CA ILE A 60 7.98 -2.71 6.62
C ILE A 60 8.60 -2.70 5.22
N ALA A 61 9.10 -1.57 4.76
CA ALA A 61 9.71 -1.46 3.44
C ALA A 61 11.11 -2.12 3.36
N ASP A 62 11.86 -2.13 4.47
CA ASP A 62 13.15 -2.81 4.58
C ASP A 62 13.00 -4.32 4.87
N GLU A 63 12.10 -4.70 5.80
CA GLU A 63 11.99 -6.11 6.24
C GLU A 63 11.01 -6.98 5.43
N TYR A 64 9.99 -6.40 4.78
CA TYR A 64 8.93 -7.20 4.14
C TYR A 64 8.85 -6.97 2.62
N PRO A 65 8.72 -8.05 1.82
CA PRO A 65 8.51 -7.92 0.39
C PRO A 65 7.18 -7.23 0.09
N LYS A 66 7.21 -6.26 -0.82
CA LYS A 66 6.01 -5.56 -1.32
C LYS A 66 5.15 -6.57 -2.09
N ALA A 67 3.86 -6.63 -1.77
CA ALA A 67 2.89 -7.49 -2.44
C ALA A 67 1.94 -6.66 -3.32
N THR A 68 1.25 -7.33 -4.24
CA THR A 68 0.22 -6.71 -5.07
C THR A 68 -1.00 -6.32 -4.21
N PRO A 69 -1.45 -5.06 -4.18
CA PRO A 69 -2.57 -4.65 -3.34
C PRO A 69 -3.91 -5.15 -3.86
N MET A 70 -4.70 -5.80 -2.99
CA MET A 70 -6.02 -6.34 -3.35
C MET A 70 -7.03 -5.25 -3.70
N LYS A 71 -6.82 -4.00 -3.26
CA LYS A 71 -7.67 -2.86 -3.58
C LYS A 71 -6.88 -1.74 -4.24
N SER A 72 -6.22 -2.07 -5.34
CA SER A 72 -5.64 -1.09 -6.26
C SER A 72 -6.66 -0.73 -7.34
N GLU A 73 -7.70 0.04 -7.00
CA GLU A 73 -8.42 0.75 -8.05
C GLU A 73 -7.53 1.94 -8.46
N VAL A 74 -6.75 1.72 -9.54
CA VAL A 74 -5.99 2.72 -10.32
C VAL A 74 -4.74 3.32 -9.66
N GLY A 75 -3.57 2.77 -9.98
CA GLY A 75 -2.29 3.39 -9.60
C GLY A 75 -1.02 2.63 -9.95
N SER A 76 -1.01 1.82 -11.00
CA SER A 76 0.23 1.39 -11.64
C SER A 76 -0.04 1.44 -13.13
N ALA A 77 0.66 2.35 -13.81
CA ALA A 77 0.74 2.37 -15.24
C ALA A 77 1.18 0.98 -15.71
N GLY A 78 0.22 0.16 -16.17
CA GLY A 78 0.52 -0.65 -17.33
C GLY A 78 0.97 0.36 -18.40
N PRO A 79 2.09 0.13 -19.11
CA PRO A 79 2.38 0.97 -20.25
C PRO A 79 1.14 0.89 -21.14
N LYS A 80 0.41 2.01 -21.26
CA LYS A 80 -0.50 2.17 -22.40
C LYS A 80 0.41 2.01 -23.59
N THR A 81 0.34 0.84 -24.21
CA THR A 81 1.20 0.48 -25.32
C THR A 81 1.02 1.55 -26.36
N LEU A 82 2.12 2.20 -26.72
CA LEU A 82 2.22 3.26 -27.71
C LEU A 82 1.60 2.85 -29.08
N GLY A 83 1.30 1.57 -29.27
CA GLY A 83 0.54 1.03 -30.40
C GLY A 83 -0.94 1.42 -30.49
N ASP A 84 -1.55 1.99 -29.43
CA ASP A 84 -2.93 2.52 -29.51
C ASP A 84 -2.98 3.97 -30.05
N LEU A 85 -1.82 4.66 -30.13
CA LEU A 85 -1.71 6.03 -30.66
C LEU A 85 -1.32 6.07 -32.15
N PHE A 86 -0.95 4.93 -32.74
CA PHE A 86 -0.65 4.79 -34.17
C PHE A 86 -1.55 3.70 -34.78
N GLY A 87 -2.86 3.93 -34.76
CA GLY A 87 -3.78 3.22 -35.66
C GLY A 87 -3.52 3.60 -37.12
N PRO A 88 -3.63 2.66 -38.08
CA PRO A 88 -3.16 2.83 -39.45
C PRO A 88 -4.02 3.83 -40.21
N GLY A 89 -3.38 4.58 -41.11
CA GLY A 89 -4.06 5.46 -42.04
C GLY A 89 -5.02 4.69 -42.95
N ASP A 90 -6.15 5.33 -43.20
CA ASP A 90 -6.89 5.29 -44.47
C ASP A 90 -7.03 6.74 -44.94
#